data_AF-A0A6L8BA47-F1
#
_entry.id   AF-A0A6L8BA47-F1
#
_cell.length_a   1.000
_cell.length_b   1.000
_cell.length_c   1.000
_cell.angle_alpha   90.00
_cell.angle_beta   90.00
_cell.angle_gamma   90.00
#
_symmetry.space_group_name_H-M   'P 1'
#
loop_
_entity.id
_entity.type
_entity.pdbx_description
1 polymer ?
#
loop_
_entity_poly.entity_id
_entity_poly.type
_entity_poly.pdbx_seq_one_letter_code
_entity_poly.pdbx_strand_id
1 'polypeptide(L)' 'MASIDTLAAAKELQDAGFDPNQAEALARTVGKLESEHLATKTDLAGLRADLYRVALGIIGANAAITLGIVRFLG' A
#
# COMPACT_ATOMS: atom_id res chain seq x y z
N MET A 1 11.06 -9.94 2.61
CA MET A 1 10.93 -8.48 2.39
C MET A 1 12.33 -7.97 2.11
N ALA A 2 12.59 -7.49 0.90
CA ALA A 2 13.85 -6.83 0.60
C ALA A 2 13.73 -5.40 1.13
N SER A 3 14.40 -5.10 2.24
CA SER A 3 14.58 -3.72 2.70
C SER A 3 15.81 -3.17 1.99
N ILE A 4 15.78 -1.91 1.52
CA ILE A 4 17.00 -1.24 1.05
C ILE A 4 18.08 -1.36 2.13
N ASP A 5 19.22 -1.96 1.76
CA ASP A 5 20.41 -2.02 2.60
C ASP A 5 21.04 -0.63 2.62
N THR A 6 20.59 0.18 3.58
CA THR A 6 21.03 1.56 3.76
C THR A 6 22.53 1.68 4.00
N LEU A 7 23.18 0.63 4.50
CA LEU A 7 24.64 0.59 4.67
C LEU A 7 25.34 0.37 3.32
N ALA A 8 24.81 -0.54 2.48
CA ALA A 8 25.32 -0.73 1.12
C ALA A 8 25.13 0.53 0.26
N ALA A 9 23.95 1.16 0.33
CA ALA A 9 23.67 2.41 -0.39
C ALA A 9 24.56 3.57 0.07
N ALA A 10 24.84 3.70 1.38
CA ALA A 10 25.77 4.70 1.88
C ALA A 10 27.21 4.46 1.40
N LYS A 11 27.64 3.20 1.30
CA LYS A 11 28.96 2.86 0.74
C LYS A 11 29.07 3.20 -0.75
N GLU A 12 28.07 2.85 -1.56
CA GLU A 12 28.06 3.22 -2.97
C GLU A 12 28.09 4.74 -3.19
N LEU A 13 27.39 5.51 -2.34
CA LEU A 13 27.43 6.97 -2.39
C LEU A 13 28.81 7.52 -1.99
N GLN A 14 29.47 6.92 -0.99
CA GLN A 14 30.84 7.29 -0.63
C GLN A 14 31.84 6.95 -1.75
N ASP A 15 31.70 5.79 -2.39
CA ASP A 15 32.52 5.38 -3.52
C ASP A 15 32.31 6.29 -4.74
N ALA A 16 31.11 6.89 -4.87
CA ALA A 16 30.81 7.91 -5.87
C ALA A 16 31.35 9.32 -5.50
N GLY A 17 32.04 9.47 -4.36
CA GLY A 17 32.69 10.71 -3.93
C GLY A 17 31.84 11.62 -3.04
N PHE A 18 30.70 11.15 -2.53
CA PHE A 18 29.95 11.89 -1.52
C PHE A 18 30.64 11.84 -0.15
N ASP A 19 30.54 12.93 0.61
CA ASP A 19 30.99 12.94 2.00
C ASP A 19 30.22 11.88 2.82
N PRO A 20 30.87 11.17 3.77
CA PRO A 20 30.23 10.11 4.55
C PRO A 20 28.92 10.53 5.22
N ASN A 21 28.84 11.77 5.72
CA ASN A 21 27.62 12.26 6.36
C ASN A 21 26.49 12.48 5.34
N GLN A 22 26.82 12.92 4.12
CA GLN A 22 25.84 13.10 3.04
C GLN A 22 25.34 11.76 2.52
N ALA A 23 26.25 10.80 2.34
CA ALA A 23 25.92 9.45 1.91
C ALA A 23 24.97 8.75 2.89
N GLU A 24 25.25 8.82 4.18
CA GLU A 24 24.35 8.26 5.19
C GLU A 24 23.00 9.00 5.26
N ALA A 25 23.00 10.33 5.15
CA ALA A 25 21.76 11.11 5.17
C ALA A 25 20.85 10.78 3.98
N LEU A 26 21.42 10.62 2.78
CA LEU A 26 20.72 10.22 1.57
C LEU A 26 20.21 8.78 1.68
N ALA A 27 21.06 7.83 2.08
CA ALA A 27 20.65 6.44 2.26
C ALA A 27 19.51 6.30 3.28
N ARG A 28 19.59 7.00 4.42
CA ARG A 28 18.50 7.02 5.42
C ARG A 28 17.21 7.62 4.89
N THR A 29 17.29 8.69 4.09
CA THR A 29 16.10 9.33 3.51
C THR A 29 15.43 8.41 2.50
N VAL A 30 16.20 7.75 1.63
CA VAL A 30 15.68 6.80 0.64
C VAL A 30 15.04 5.58 1.32
N GLY A 31 15.69 5.01 2.34
CA GLY A 31 15.13 3.87 3.09
C GLY A 31 13.81 4.21 3.82
N LYS A 32 13.66 5.45 4.30
CA LYS A 32 12.39 5.93 4.88
C LYS A 32 11.30 6.07 3.84
N LEU A 33 11.59 6.67 2.69
CA LEU A 33 10.63 6.84 1.59
C LEU A 33 10.12 5.50 1.05
N GLU A 34 11.00 4.50 0.92
CA GLU A 34 10.60 3.15 0.50
C GLU A 34 9.66 2.52 1.53
N SER A 35 10.01 2.59 2.83
CA SER A 35 9.19 2.04 3.91
C SER A 35 7.80 2.68 3.99
N GLU A 36 7.73 4.01 3.85
CA GLU A 36 6.48 4.78 3.83
C GLU A 36 5.64 4.46 2.59
N HIS A 37 6.25 4.38 1.40
CA HIS A 37 5.53 4.06 0.16
C HIS A 37 4.96 2.64 0.17
N LEU A 38 5.71 1.67 0.71
CA LEU A 38 5.25 0.29 0.87
C LEU A 38 4.10 0.18 1.88
N ALA A 39 4.16 0.92 2.99
CA ALA A 39 3.06 1.02 3.94
C ALA A 39 1.81 1.60 3.26
N THR A 40 1.95 2.73 2.56
CA THR A 40 0.83 3.41 1.88
C THR A 40 0.17 2.53 0.81
N LYS A 41 0.96 1.75 0.05
CA LYS A 41 0.42 0.79 -0.93
C LYS A 41 -0.33 -0.37 -0.29
N THR A 42 0.18 -0.87 0.84
CA THR A 42 -0.46 -1.96 1.59
C THR A 42 -1.79 -1.47 2.17
N ASP A 43 -1.80 -0.28 2.74
CA ASP A 43 -3.00 0.37 3.26
C ASP A 43 -4.03 0.61 2.16
N LEU A 44 -3.59 1.07 0.98
CA LEU A 44 -4.46 1.26 -0.19
C LEU A 44 -5.06 -0.06 -0.69
N ALA A 45 -4.29 -1.15 -0.69
CA ALA A 45 -4.78 -2.48 -1.05
C ALA A 45 -5.83 -2.97 -0.03
N GLY A 46 -5.60 -2.74 1.26
CA GLY A 46 -6.57 -3.01 2.33
C GLY A 46 -7.87 -2.23 2.13
N LEU A 47 -7.76 -0.92 1.92
CA LEU A 47 -8.92 -0.05 1.68
C LEU A 47 -9.72 -0.48 0.45
N ARG A 48 -9.06 -0.88 -0.64
CA ARG A 48 -9.73 -1.40 -1.85
C ARG A 48 -10.49 -2.69 -1.55
N ALA A 49 -9.95 -3.60 -0.74
CA ALA A 49 -10.62 -4.83 -0.36
C ALA A 49 -11.88 -4.55 0.49
N ASP A 50 -11.80 -3.61 1.42
CA ASP A 50 -12.94 -3.21 2.25
C ASP A 50 -14.04 -2.55 1.41
N LEU A 51 -13.67 -1.68 0.46
CA LEU A 51 -14.63 -1.09 -0.48
C LEU A 51 -15.35 -2.16 -1.31
N TYR A 52 -14.63 -3.17 -1.81
CA TYR A 52 -15.28 -4.28 -2.53
C TYR A 52 -16.23 -5.09 -1.65
N ARG A 53 -15.86 -5.36 -0.40
CA ARG A 53 -16.73 -6.05 0.56
C ARG A 53 -18.03 -5.27 0.79
N VAL A 54 -17.92 -3.97 1.04
CA VAL A 54 -19.09 -3.10 1.27
C VAL A 54 -19.96 -3.03 0.01
N ALA A 55 -19.36 -2.83 -1.15
CA ALA A 55 -20.08 -2.75 -2.42
C ALA A 55 -20.84 -4.05 -2.72
N LEU A 56 -20.20 -5.21 -2.55
CA LEU A 56 -20.85 -6.51 -2.72
C LEU A 56 -22.00 -6.72 -1.74
N GLY A 57 -21.84 -6.31 -0.48
CA GLY A 57 -22.90 -6.37 0.51
C GLY A 57 -24.13 -5.55 0.12
N ILE A 58 -23.94 -4.32 -0.34
CA ILE A 58 -25.03 -3.43 -0.79
C ILE A 58 -25.73 -4.01 -2.03
N ILE A 59 -24.97 -4.48 -3.02
CA ILE A 59 -25.52 -5.07 -4.25
C ILE A 59 -26.33 -6.33 -3.91
N GLY A 60 -25.77 -7.21 -3.08
CA GLY A 60 -26.44 -8.44 -2.65
C GLY A 60 -27.73 -8.17 -1.87
N ALA A 61 -27.71 -7.20 -0.95
CA ALA A 61 -28.90 -6.80 -0.20
C ALA A 61 -30.01 -6.27 -1.12
N ASN A 62 -29.68 -5.39 -2.07
CA ASN A 62 -30.66 -4.89 -3.04
C ASN A 62 -31.22 -6.02 -3.92
N ALA A 63 -30.37 -6.91 -4.42
CA ALA A 63 -30.80 -8.05 -5.23
C ALA A 63 -31.76 -8.97 -4.44
N ALA A 64 -31.47 -9.25 -3.18
CA ALA A 64 -32.33 -10.05 -2.31
C ALA A 64 -33.69 -9.38 -2.07
N ILE A 65 -33.71 -8.06 -1.84
CA ILE A 65 -34.95 -7.28 -1.68
C ILE A 65 -35.79 -7.34 -2.97
N THR A 66 -35.18 -7.07 -4.12
CA THR A 66 -35.88 -7.09 -5.42
C THR A 66 -36.47 -8.47 -5.70
N LEU A 67 -35.70 -9.54 -5.49
CA LEU A 67 -36.18 -10.91 -5.69
C LEU A 67 -37.31 -11.26 -4.71
N GLY A 68 -37.23 -10.82 -3.45
CA GLY A 68 -38.28 -11.02 -2.46
C GLY A 68 -39.60 -10.32 -2.85
N ILE A 69 -39.52 -9.09 -3.35
CA ILE A 69 -40.70 -8.35 -3.84
C ILE A 69 -41.35 -9.06 -5.03
N VAL A 70 -40.55 -9.47 -6.02
CA VAL A 70 -41.07 -10.19 -7.20
C VAL A 70 -41.73 -11.51 -6.81
N ARG A 71 -41.12 -12.26 -5.88
CA ARG A 71 -41.64 -13.55 -5.36
C ARG A 71 -42.95 -13.39 -4.59
N PHE A 72 -43.16 -12.26 -3.92
CA PHE A 72 -44.34 -11.98 -3.10
C PHE A 72 -45.54 -11.47 -3.92
N LEU A 73 -45.27 -10.72 -5.01
CA LEU A 73 -46.30 -10.12 -5.86
C LEU A 73 -46.74 -11.01 -7.04
N GLY A 74 -45.99 -12.08 -7.33
CA GLY A 74 -46.26 -13.03 -8.42
C GLY A 74 -46.96 -14.31 -8.00
#